data_AF-G1VE05-F1
#
_entry.id   AF-G1VE05-F1
#
_cell.length_a   1.000
_cell.length_b   1.000
_cell.length_c   1.000
_cell.angle_alpha   90.00
_cell.angle_beta   90.00
_cell.angle_gamma   90.00
#
_symmetry.space_group_name_H-M   'P 1'
#
loop_
_entity.id
_entity.type
_entity.pdbx_description
1 polymer ?
#
loop_
_entity_poly.entity_id
_entity_poly.type
_entity_poly.pdbx_seq_one_letter_code
_entity_poly.pdbx_strand_id
1 'polypeptide(L)'
;MAFEDDKVLPVITNQKMNDYLKELAELAGIDEPVRQTYYRGNERIDEVTPKYALLGTHAGRRTFICNALALGIPPQVVMKWTGHSDYKAMKPYIDIADDIKANAMSKFNQL
;
A
#
# COMPACT_ATOMS: atom_id res chain seq x y z
N MET A 1 -34.10 17.33 4.18
CA MET A 1 -33.85 15.88 4.17
C MET A 1 -32.62 15.67 5.02
N ALA A 2 -32.78 15.30 6.30
CA ALA A 2 -31.64 15.07 7.17
C ALA A 2 -31.09 13.68 6.85
N PHE A 3 -29.84 13.61 6.41
CA PHE A 3 -29.16 12.33 6.21
C PHE A 3 -28.91 11.67 7.56
N GLU A 4 -28.91 10.34 7.62
CA GLU A 4 -28.54 9.59 8.83
C GLU A 4 -27.11 9.98 9.25
N ASP A 5 -26.91 10.26 10.56
CA ASP A 5 -25.66 10.78 11.13
C ASP A 5 -25.08 12.06 10.47
N ASP A 6 -25.87 12.86 9.75
CA ASP A 6 -25.38 13.99 8.94
C ASP A 6 -24.34 13.60 7.86
N LYS A 7 -24.37 12.34 7.40
CA LYS A 7 -23.41 11.84 6.40
C LYS A 7 -24.04 11.72 5.01
N VAL A 8 -23.34 12.25 4.01
CA VAL A 8 -23.75 12.20 2.59
C VAL A 8 -23.79 10.77 2.04
N LEU A 9 -22.99 9.86 2.61
CA LEU A 9 -22.89 8.46 2.20
C LEU A 9 -22.89 7.53 3.42
N PRO A 10 -23.36 6.28 3.26
CA PRO A 10 -23.24 5.25 4.30
C PRO A 10 -21.78 5.01 4.69
N VAL A 11 -21.49 4.94 5.99
CA VAL A 11 -20.16 4.58 6.48
C VAL A 11 -20.09 3.08 6.70
N ILE A 12 -19.31 2.41 5.85
CA ILE A 12 -19.05 0.98 5.98
C ILE A 12 -17.90 0.72 6.96
N THR A 13 -17.86 -0.48 7.51
CA THR A 13 -16.74 -0.92 8.35
C THR A 13 -15.47 -1.11 7.53
N ASN A 14 -14.30 -1.03 8.18
CA ASN A 14 -13.02 -1.29 7.53
C ASN A 14 -12.94 -2.71 6.95
N GLN A 15 -13.60 -3.69 7.59
CA GLN A 15 -13.69 -5.06 7.10
C GLN A 15 -14.40 -5.09 5.75
N LYS A 16 -15.60 -4.48 5.65
CA LYS A 16 -16.34 -4.39 4.37
C LYS A 16 -15.57 -3.61 3.31
N MET A 17 -14.90 -2.52 3.70
CA MET A 17 -14.05 -1.77 2.77
C MET A 17 -12.90 -2.64 2.23
N ASN A 18 -12.26 -3.46 3.07
CA ASN A 18 -11.22 -4.38 2.61
C ASN A 18 -11.80 -5.45 1.68
N ASP A 19 -12.97 -6.01 1.98
CA ASP A 19 -13.61 -7.01 1.11
C ASP A 19 -13.88 -6.42 -0.29
N TYR A 20 -14.43 -5.21 -0.36
CA TYR A 20 -14.63 -4.52 -1.64
C TYR A 20 -13.32 -4.17 -2.36
N LEU A 21 -12.24 -3.83 -1.64
CA LEU A 21 -10.93 -3.59 -2.24
C LEU A 21 -10.36 -4.86 -2.88
N LYS A 22 -10.55 -6.02 -2.26
CA LYS A 22 -10.11 -7.31 -2.80
C LYS A 22 -10.89 -7.67 -4.06
N GLU A 23 -12.22 -7.54 -4.01
CA GLU A 23 -13.11 -7.78 -5.17
C GLU A 23 -12.74 -6.85 -6.34
N LEU A 24 -12.57 -5.54 -6.06
CA LEU A 24 -12.20 -4.58 -7.09
C LEU A 24 -10.84 -4.88 -7.73
N ALA A 25 -9.87 -5.31 -6.93
CA ALA A 25 -8.54 -5.66 -7.43
C ALA A 25 -8.52 -6.99 -8.21
N GLU A 26 -9.36 -7.94 -7.82
CA GLU A 26 -9.59 -9.17 -8.58
C GLU A 26 -10.16 -8.86 -9.97
N LEU A 27 -11.21 -8.02 -10.02
CA LEU A 27 -11.80 -7.54 -11.27
C LEU A 27 -10.82 -6.74 -12.14
N ALA A 28 -9.89 -6.02 -11.51
CA ALA A 28 -8.83 -5.28 -12.19
C ALA A 28 -7.65 -6.16 -12.66
N GLY A 29 -7.67 -7.47 -12.40
CA GLY A 29 -6.61 -8.41 -12.81
C GLY A 29 -5.32 -8.25 -12.01
N ILE A 30 -5.38 -7.81 -10.76
CA ILE A 30 -4.21 -7.70 -9.87
C ILE A 30 -4.01 -9.05 -9.16
N ASP A 31 -3.63 -10.07 -9.93
CA ASP A 31 -3.65 -11.48 -9.52
C ASP A 31 -2.26 -12.14 -9.39
N GLU A 32 -1.19 -11.35 -9.51
CA GLU A 32 0.19 -11.81 -9.35
C GLU A 32 0.36 -12.74 -8.12
N PRO A 33 0.91 -13.95 -8.28
CA PRO A 33 1.04 -14.87 -7.15
C PRO A 33 2.11 -14.37 -6.17
N VAL A 34 1.69 -14.16 -4.92
CA VAL A 34 2.57 -13.73 -3.82
C VAL A 34 2.79 -14.90 -2.87
N ARG A 35 4.06 -15.23 -2.64
CA ARG A 35 4.46 -16.25 -1.66
C ARG A 35 4.72 -15.61 -0.31
N GLN A 36 4.01 -16.05 0.72
CA GLN A 36 4.26 -15.69 2.12
C GLN A 36 4.82 -16.90 2.87
N THR A 37 5.95 -16.69 3.53
CA THR A 37 6.57 -17.68 4.41
C THR A 37 6.46 -17.18 5.83
N TYR A 38 5.82 -17.96 6.70
CA TYR A 38 5.71 -17.67 8.13
C TYR A 38 5.76 -18.96 8.95
N TYR A 39 6.00 -18.84 10.25
CA TYR A 39 6.04 -19.98 11.17
C TYR A 39 4.81 -20.01 12.06
N ARG A 40 4.22 -21.20 12.23
CA ARG A 40 3.17 -21.46 13.22
C ARG A 40 3.70 -22.50 14.20
N GLY A 41 4.17 -22.03 15.36
CA GLY A 41 4.96 -22.88 16.26
C GLY A 41 6.27 -23.28 15.60
N ASN A 42 6.58 -24.58 15.55
CA ASN A 42 7.78 -25.10 14.91
C ASN A 42 7.60 -25.41 13.42
N GLU A 43 6.39 -25.25 12.88
CA GLU A 43 6.10 -25.55 11.48
C GLU A 43 6.29 -24.31 10.61
N ARG A 44 7.10 -24.46 9.55
CA ARG A 44 7.21 -23.46 8.49
C ARG A 44 6.06 -23.66 7.50
N ILE A 45 5.29 -22.61 7.28
CA ILE A 45 4.18 -22.55 6.32
C ILE A 45 4.60 -21.65 5.17
N ASP A 46 4.50 -22.17 3.95
CA ASP A 46 4.65 -21.41 2.72
C ASP A 46 3.29 -21.38 2.01
N GLU A 47 2.67 -20.22 1.94
CA GLU A 47 1.38 -20.02 1.30
C GLU A 47 1.55 -19.17 0.04
N VAL A 48 0.92 -19.57 -1.07
CA VAL A 48 0.86 -18.79 -2.30
C VAL A 48 -0.56 -18.28 -2.47
N THR A 49 -0.72 -16.96 -2.48
CA THR A 49 -2.01 -16.27 -2.59
C THR A 49 -1.95 -15.24 -3.71
N PRO A 50 -3.03 -15.04 -4.48
CA PRO A 50 -3.04 -13.98 -5.47
C PRO A 50 -3.00 -12.62 -4.77
N LYS A 51 -2.34 -11.64 -5.41
CA LYS A 51 -2.09 -10.33 -4.81
C LYS A 51 -3.35 -9.61 -4.34
N TYR A 52 -4.45 -9.70 -5.10
CA TYR A 52 -5.74 -9.09 -4.72
C TYR A 52 -6.22 -9.56 -3.35
N ALA A 53 -6.00 -10.82 -2.97
CA ALA A 53 -6.46 -11.38 -1.70
C ALA A 53 -5.75 -10.77 -0.47
N LEU A 54 -4.60 -10.15 -0.70
CA LEU A 54 -3.74 -9.53 0.30
C LEU A 54 -3.97 -8.03 0.45
N LEU A 55 -4.81 -7.43 -0.40
CA LEU A 55 -5.06 -6.00 -0.37
C LEU A 55 -5.99 -5.60 0.77
N GLY A 56 -5.81 -4.35 1.20
CA GLY A 56 -6.64 -3.68 2.19
C GLY A 56 -6.26 -2.21 2.30
N THR A 57 -6.95 -1.47 3.15
CA THR A 57 -6.78 -0.01 3.29
C THR A 57 -5.35 0.39 3.65
N HIS A 58 -4.66 -0.40 4.47
CA HIS A 58 -3.26 -0.12 4.78
C HIS A 58 -2.34 -0.25 3.54
N ALA A 59 -2.61 -1.19 2.63
CA ALA A 59 -1.87 -1.28 1.37
C ALA A 59 -2.02 0.02 0.57
N GLY A 60 -3.25 0.57 0.49
CA GLY A 60 -3.50 1.87 -0.14
C GLY A 60 -2.68 3.01 0.46
N ARG A 61 -2.63 3.11 1.80
CA ARG A 61 -1.79 4.11 2.50
C ARG A 61 -0.31 3.97 2.14
N ARG A 62 0.22 2.74 2.10
CA ARG A 62 1.63 2.48 1.75
C ARG A 62 1.94 2.86 0.31
N THR A 63 1.05 2.47 -0.61
CA THR A 63 1.15 2.82 -2.03
C THR A 63 1.16 4.33 -2.24
N PHE A 64 0.27 5.06 -1.56
CA PHE A 64 0.24 6.52 -1.60
C PHE A 64 1.59 7.14 -1.20
N ILE A 65 2.18 6.68 -0.09
CA ILE A 65 3.47 7.20 0.41
C ILE A 65 4.59 6.95 -0.60
N CYS A 66 4.73 5.71 -1.09
CA CYS A 66 5.76 5.37 -2.07
C CYS A 66 5.63 6.23 -3.34
N ASN A 67 4.42 6.39 -3.86
CA ASN A 67 4.18 7.18 -5.07
C ASN A 67 4.48 8.67 -4.85
N ALA A 68 4.07 9.24 -3.71
CA ALA A 68 4.36 10.63 -3.38
C ALA A 68 5.87 10.91 -3.32
N LEU A 69 6.64 10.01 -2.71
CA LEU A 69 8.10 10.12 -2.62
C LEU A 69 8.79 9.91 -3.98
N ALA A 70 8.29 8.98 -4.79
CA ALA A 70 8.78 8.74 -6.15
C ALA A 70 8.56 9.97 -7.05
N LEU A 71 7.45 10.70 -6.85
CA LEU A 71 7.16 11.99 -7.50
C LEU A 71 8.03 13.16 -6.98
N GLY A 72 8.93 12.91 -6.02
CA GLY A 72 9.85 13.91 -5.50
C GLY A 72 9.27 14.79 -4.40
N ILE A 73 8.09 14.46 -3.86
CA ILE A 73 7.50 15.22 -2.75
C ILE A 73 8.36 15.01 -1.49
N PRO A 74 8.76 16.08 -0.78
CA PRO A 74 9.62 15.95 0.40
C PRO A 74 8.98 15.07 1.49
N PRO A 75 9.76 14.18 2.15
CA PRO A 75 9.23 13.29 3.19
C PRO A 75 8.47 14.02 4.31
N GLN A 76 8.93 15.22 4.70
CA GLN A 76 8.28 16.05 5.72
C GLN A 76 6.84 16.45 5.36
N VAL A 77 6.55 16.65 4.07
CA VAL A 77 5.21 16.96 3.58
C VAL A 77 4.34 15.72 3.62
N VAL A 78 4.85 14.59 3.13
CA VAL A 78 4.14 13.31 3.13
C VAL A 78 3.84 12.84 4.55
N MET A 79 4.76 13.06 5.50
CA MET A 79 4.56 12.78 6.92
C MET A 79 3.38 13.55 7.51
N LYS A 80 3.23 14.84 7.18
CA LYS A 80 2.08 15.64 7.62
C LYS A 80 0.76 15.12 7.07
N TRP A 81 0.72 14.72 5.80
CA TRP A 81 -0.49 14.15 5.18
C TRP A 81 -0.87 12.79 5.75
N THR A 82 0.12 11.99 6.10
CA THR A 82 -0.11 10.63 6.57
C THR A 82 -0.16 10.53 8.10
N GLY A 83 0.22 11.57 8.83
CA GLY A 83 0.22 11.57 10.29
C GLY A 83 1.33 10.73 10.90
N HIS A 84 2.48 10.59 10.22
CA HIS A 84 3.67 10.01 10.83
C HIS A 84 4.39 11.08 11.66
N SER A 85 4.55 10.83 12.95
CA SER A 85 5.32 11.70 13.84
C SER A 85 6.82 11.38 13.83
N ASP A 86 7.18 10.12 13.58
CA ASP A 86 8.57 9.65 13.55
C ASP A 86 9.09 9.49 12.12
N TYR A 87 10.24 10.09 11.84
CA TYR A 87 10.94 9.95 10.57
C TYR A 87 11.42 8.50 10.33
N LYS A 88 11.73 7.75 11.40
CA LYS A 88 12.13 6.34 11.27
C LYS A 88 11.03 5.48 10.64
N ALA A 89 9.76 5.81 10.90
CA ALA A 89 8.62 5.13 10.27
C ALA A 89 8.54 5.39 8.76
N MET A 90 9.16 6.47 8.26
CA MET A 90 9.22 6.79 6.84
C MET A 90 10.35 6.10 6.10
N LYS A 91 11.41 5.69 6.81
CA LYS A 91 12.64 5.15 6.21
C LYS A 91 12.39 4.04 5.18
N PRO A 92 11.54 3.02 5.45
CA PRO A 92 11.27 1.97 4.47
C PRO A 92 10.69 2.48 3.14
N TYR A 93 9.90 3.55 3.16
CA TYR A 93 9.30 4.11 1.93
C TYR A 93 10.29 4.99 1.16
N ILE A 94 11.17 5.69 1.89
CA ILE A 94 12.24 6.50 1.28
C ILE A 94 13.20 5.59 0.52
N ASP A 95 13.62 4.48 1.15
CA ASP A 95 14.55 3.53 0.53
C ASP A 95 13.97 2.95 -0.76
N ILE A 96 12.68 2.59 -0.77
CA ILE A 96 11.99 2.13 -1.99
C ILE A 96 11.99 3.21 -3.09
N ALA A 97 11.72 4.48 -2.73
CA ALA A 97 11.69 5.56 -3.71
C ALA A 97 13.08 5.86 -4.28
N ASP A 98 14.14 5.75 -3.47
CA ASP A 98 15.52 5.93 -3.89
C ASP A 98 15.97 4.80 -4.82
N ASP A 99 15.61 3.55 -4.51
CA ASP A 99 15.86 2.39 -5.38
C ASP A 99 15.15 2.55 -6.74
N ILE A 100 13.89 3.01 -6.74
CA ILE A 100 13.14 3.29 -7.99
C ILE A 100 13.85 4.36 -8.83
N LYS A 101 14.32 5.45 -8.20
CA LYS A 101 15.06 6.53 -8.90
C LYS A 101 16.38 6.02 -9.47
N ALA A 102 17.13 5.22 -8.70
CA ALA A 102 18.39 4.63 -9.16
C ALA A 102 18.16 3.70 -10.37
N ASN A 103 17.13 2.86 -10.31
CA ASN A 103 16.73 1.97 -11.41
C ASN A 103 16.20 2.72 -12.64
N ALA A 104 15.60 3.90 -12.45
CA ALA A 104 15.22 4.76 -13.58
C ALA A 104 16.44 5.39 -14.25
N MET A 105 17.42 5.83 -13.46
CA MET A 105 18.67 6.42 -13.98
C MET A 105 19.54 5.39 -14.73
N SER A 106 19.58 4.14 -14.27
CA SER A 106 20.37 3.09 -14.93
C SER A 106 19.89 2.82 -16.37
N LYS A 107 18.60 2.99 -16.66
CA LYS A 107 18.05 2.90 -18.03
C LYS A 107 18.59 4.01 -18.94
N PHE A 108 18.84 5.20 -18.39
CA PHE A 108 19.41 6.31 -19.15
C PHE A 108 20.90 6.08 -19.46
N ASN A 109 21.62 5.43 -18.55
CA ASN A 109 23.04 5.10 -18.73
C ASN A 109 23.30 3.99 -19.78
N GLN A 110 22.25 3.32 -20.27
CA GLN A 110 22.32 2.29 -21.30
C GLN A 110 22.04 2.83 -22.73
N LEU A 111 21.72 4.12 -22.84
CA LEU A 111 21.60 4.85 -24.10
C LEU A 111 22.97 5.41 -24.52
#